data_AF-A0A8T5QGT9-F1
#
_entry.id   AF-A0A8T5QGT9-F1
#
_cell.length_a   1.000
_cell.length_b   1.000
_cell.length_c   1.000
_cell.angle_alpha   90.00
_cell.angle_beta   90.00
_cell.angle_gamma   90.00
#
_symmetry.space_group_name_H-M   'P 1'
#
loop_
_entity.id
_entity.type
_entity.pdbx_description
1 polymer ?
#
loop_
_entity_poly.entity_id
_entity_poly.type
_entity_poly.pdbx_seq_one_letter_code
_entity_poly.pdbx_strand_id
1 'polypeptide(L)'
;LREMDNIREDVYIDHIYLNIASKSAEGFCERTVYRCVDPNSPVEVNFKKYYRKTPFEWINEVTYAEKDSEEQMQQRNVWKIKYTEGSKTTTMWVDEYYGIPLKIRVADAGAVNEYIFEDIAFNDVDDSDLEHQFIRVTY
;
A
#
# COMPACT_ATOMS: atom_id res chain seq x y z
N LEU A 1 -25.51 33.58 -20.16
CA LEU A 1 -25.46 32.74 -18.94
C LEU A 1 -24.09 32.07 -18.95
N ARG A 2 -23.13 32.68 -18.25
CA ARG A 2 -21.80 32.09 -18.07
C ARG A 2 -21.95 31.09 -16.92
N GLU A 3 -21.88 29.79 -17.22
CA GLU A 3 -21.62 28.79 -16.20
C GLU A 3 -20.28 29.16 -15.54
N MET A 4 -20.35 29.52 -14.27
CA MET A 4 -19.18 29.62 -13.43
C MET A 4 -18.78 28.18 -13.13
N ASP A 5 -17.82 27.66 -13.90
CA ASP A 5 -17.12 26.44 -13.52
C ASP A 5 -16.55 26.64 -12.12
N ASN A 6 -17.17 25.91 -11.20
CA ASN A 6 -16.92 25.92 -9.78
C ASN A 6 -15.43 25.54 -9.58
N ILE A 7 -14.66 26.46 -9.01
CA ILE A 7 -13.24 26.24 -8.67
C ILE A 7 -13.22 25.07 -7.69
N ARG A 8 -12.95 23.85 -8.19
CA ARG A 8 -12.52 22.75 -7.32
C ARG A 8 -11.15 23.16 -6.84
N GLU A 9 -11.07 23.71 -5.63
CA GLU A 9 -9.81 23.75 -4.90
C GLU A 9 -9.23 22.35 -4.94
N ASP A 10 -8.04 22.20 -5.53
CA ASP A 10 -7.30 20.95 -5.53
C ASP A 10 -7.00 20.62 -4.07
N VAL A 11 -7.86 19.82 -3.43
CA VAL A 11 -7.68 19.43 -2.04
C VAL A 11 -6.39 18.62 -1.96
N TYR A 12 -5.41 19.18 -1.26
CA TYR A 12 -4.14 18.52 -1.03
C TYR A 12 -4.34 17.37 -0.04
N ILE A 13 -4.10 16.14 -0.50
CA ILE A 13 -4.20 14.92 0.30
C ILE A 13 -2.83 14.28 0.34
N ASP A 14 -2.29 14.04 1.53
CA ASP A 14 -0.99 13.41 1.74
C ASP A 14 -1.07 12.06 2.45
N HIS A 15 -2.18 11.76 3.11
CA HIS A 15 -2.44 10.46 3.74
C HIS A 15 -3.75 9.89 3.24
N ILE A 16 -3.76 8.58 3.00
CA ILE A 16 -4.93 7.83 2.53
C ILE A 16 -5.10 6.64 3.47
N TYR A 17 -6.23 6.61 4.16
CA TYR A 17 -6.64 5.49 5.00
C TYR A 17 -7.55 4.59 4.19
N LEU A 18 -7.26 3.29 4.21
CA LEU A 18 -7.99 2.28 3.45
C LEU A 18 -8.65 1.30 4.41
N ASN A 19 -9.97 1.17 4.33
CA ASN A 19 -10.68 0.09 5.00
C ASN A 19 -10.93 -1.05 4.01
N ILE A 20 -10.16 -2.13 4.16
CA ILE A 20 -10.20 -3.28 3.25
C ILE A 20 -11.54 -4.03 3.36
N ALA A 21 -12.12 -4.11 4.56
CA ALA A 21 -13.36 -4.85 4.81
C ALA A 21 -14.57 -4.18 4.14
N SER A 22 -14.71 -2.85 4.29
CA SER A 22 -15.79 -2.08 3.66
C SER A 22 -15.46 -1.63 2.24
N LYS A 23 -14.20 -1.73 1.80
CA LYS A 23 -13.68 -1.18 0.54
C LYS A 23 -13.91 0.33 0.42
N SER A 24 -13.83 1.05 1.53
CA SER A 24 -13.89 2.51 1.58
C SER A 24 -12.49 3.11 1.77
N ALA A 25 -12.32 4.35 1.35
CA ALA A 25 -11.08 5.07 1.49
C ALA A 25 -11.32 6.54 1.80
N GLU A 26 -10.55 7.07 2.74
CA GLU A 26 -10.62 8.45 3.19
C GLU A 26 -9.24 9.08 3.09
N GLY A 27 -9.17 10.28 2.53
CA GLY A 27 -7.97 11.08 2.43
C GLY A 27 -7.94 12.16 3.49
N PHE A 28 -6.75 12.39 4.05
CA PHE A 28 -6.49 13.44 5.03
C PHE A 28 -5.30 14.29 4.60
N CYS A 29 -5.21 15.46 5.22
CA CYS A 29 -4.08 16.37 5.08
C CYS A 29 -3.38 16.55 6.42
N GLU A 30 -2.33 15.78 6.66
CA GLU A 30 -1.70 15.69 7.97
C GLU A 30 -0.40 16.50 8.08
N ARG A 31 0.35 16.70 6.99
CA ARG A 31 1.66 17.36 7.07
C ARG A 31 1.61 18.85 6.80
N THR A 32 0.61 19.34 6.05
CA THR A 32 0.63 20.72 5.55
C THR A 32 -0.67 21.47 5.83
N VAL A 33 -0.87 21.89 7.07
CA VAL A 33 -2.05 22.66 7.52
C VAL A 33 -2.32 23.89 6.64
N TYR A 34 -1.28 24.58 6.15
CA TYR A 34 -1.42 25.80 5.33
C TYR A 34 -2.02 25.59 3.94
N ARG A 35 -2.09 24.34 3.45
CA ARG A 35 -2.68 23.99 2.14
C ARG A 35 -4.06 23.38 2.27
N CYS A 36 -4.55 23.23 3.50
CA CYS A 36 -5.72 22.43 3.78
C CYS A 36 -6.77 23.27 4.49
N VAL A 37 -7.97 23.26 3.91
CA VAL A 37 -9.10 24.03 4.42
C VAL A 37 -9.49 23.51 5.82
N ASP A 38 -9.47 22.19 6.01
CA ASP A 38 -9.61 21.53 7.30
C ASP A 38 -8.78 20.23 7.33
N PRO A 39 -7.71 20.14 8.13
CA PRO A 39 -6.86 18.94 8.21
C PRO A 39 -7.56 17.74 8.87
N ASN A 40 -8.63 17.97 9.64
CA ASN A 40 -9.36 16.92 10.37
C ASN A 40 -10.62 16.46 9.61
N SER A 41 -10.97 17.11 8.50
CA SER A 41 -12.12 16.70 7.68
C SER A 41 -11.68 15.64 6.67
N PRO A 42 -12.22 14.41 6.74
CA PRO A 42 -11.94 13.39 5.74
C PRO A 42 -12.51 13.80 4.37
N VAL A 43 -11.79 13.44 3.31
CA VAL A 43 -12.29 13.51 1.94
C VAL A 43 -12.45 12.10 1.41
N GLU A 44 -13.65 11.74 0.96
CA GLU A 44 -13.87 10.44 0.33
C GLU A 44 -13.04 10.34 -0.96
N VAL A 45 -12.26 9.25 -1.07
CA VAL A 45 -11.43 8.98 -2.25
C VAL A 45 -11.75 7.62 -2.83
N ASN A 46 -11.39 7.42 -4.10
CA ASN A 46 -11.64 6.14 -4.77
C ASN A 46 -10.71 5.04 -4.22
N PHE A 47 -11.26 4.09 -3.45
CA PHE A 47 -10.53 2.95 -2.90
C PHE A 47 -9.67 2.22 -3.94
N LYS A 48 -10.25 1.87 -5.10
CA LYS A 48 -9.56 1.08 -6.14
C LYS A 48 -8.33 1.78 -6.72
N LYS A 49 -8.32 3.12 -6.73
CA LYS A 49 -7.18 3.91 -7.22
C LYS A 49 -5.96 3.76 -6.32
N TYR A 50 -6.18 3.74 -5.00
CA TYR A 50 -5.10 3.74 -4.00
C TYR A 50 -4.77 2.36 -3.49
N TYR A 51 -5.71 1.42 -3.56
CA TYR A 51 -5.51 0.05 -3.14
C TYR A 51 -4.32 -0.60 -3.84
N ARG A 52 -3.48 -1.26 -3.06
CA ARG A 52 -2.41 -2.15 -3.52
C ARG A 52 -2.55 -3.45 -2.75
N LYS A 53 -2.31 -4.57 -3.43
CA LYS A 53 -2.34 -5.89 -2.80
C LYS A 53 -1.35 -5.93 -1.64
N THR A 54 -1.82 -6.41 -0.51
CA THR A 54 -1.02 -6.68 0.69
C THR A 54 -0.08 -7.87 0.47
N PRO A 55 0.98 -8.03 1.28
CA PRO A 55 1.84 -9.21 1.22
C PRO A 55 1.06 -10.53 1.33
N PHE A 56 0.03 -10.57 2.19
CA PHE A 56 -0.81 -11.74 2.41
C PHE A 56 -1.68 -12.09 1.20
N GLU A 57 -2.23 -11.10 0.51
CA GLU A 57 -2.99 -11.37 -0.72
C GLU A 57 -2.10 -11.91 -1.82
N TRP A 58 -0.89 -11.39 -1.96
CA TRP A 58 0.06 -11.90 -2.94
C TRP A 58 0.42 -13.36 -2.71
N ILE A 59 0.72 -13.76 -1.48
CA ILE A 59 1.08 -15.15 -1.19
C ILE A 59 -0.11 -16.10 -1.34
N ASN A 60 -1.32 -15.64 -1.00
CA ASN A 60 -2.55 -16.46 -1.13
C ASN A 60 -2.93 -16.75 -2.59
N GLU A 61 -2.43 -15.98 -3.55
CA GLU A 61 -2.62 -16.25 -4.99
C GLU A 61 -1.67 -17.34 -5.51
N VAL A 62 -0.61 -17.68 -4.76
CA VAL A 62 0.37 -18.68 -5.17
C VAL A 62 -0.18 -20.08 -4.92
N THR A 63 -0.64 -20.74 -5.99
CA THR A 63 -1.09 -22.14 -5.90
C THR A 63 0.09 -23.11 -5.82
N TYR A 64 1.15 -22.82 -6.58
CA TYR A 64 2.40 -23.59 -6.59
C TYR A 64 3.54 -22.65 -7.02
N ALA A 65 4.70 -22.79 -6.38
CA ALA A 65 5.91 -22.11 -6.78
C ALA A 65 7.12 -22.99 -6.45
N GLU A 66 8.17 -22.83 -7.23
CA GLU A 66 9.45 -23.47 -6.95
C GLU A 66 10.36 -22.49 -6.22
N LYS A 67 11.07 -23.02 -5.23
CA LYS A 67 12.16 -22.30 -4.59
C LYS A 67 13.33 -22.23 -5.57
N ASP A 68 13.71 -21.00 -5.91
CA ASP A 68 14.83 -20.68 -6.79
C ASP A 68 16.13 -20.62 -5.97
N SER A 69 16.14 -19.81 -4.91
CA SER A 69 17.32 -19.63 -4.04
C SER A 69 16.95 -19.13 -2.64
N GLU A 70 17.96 -19.04 -1.77
CA GLU A 70 17.90 -18.33 -0.49
C GLU A 70 18.73 -17.04 -0.61
N GLU A 71 18.24 -15.94 -0.04
CA GLU A 71 18.91 -14.65 -0.04
C GLU A 71 18.71 -13.97 1.34
N GLN A 72 19.43 -12.87 1.59
CA GLN A 72 19.18 -12.01 2.76
C GLN A 72 18.64 -10.66 2.29
N MET A 73 17.53 -10.21 2.87
CA MET A 73 16.87 -8.95 2.54
C MET A 73 16.35 -8.28 3.81
N GLN A 74 16.60 -6.99 3.98
CA GLN A 74 16.17 -6.22 5.18
C GLN A 74 16.55 -6.93 6.50
N GLN A 75 17.77 -7.48 6.57
CA GLN A 75 18.29 -8.25 7.71
C GLN A 75 17.54 -9.56 8.02
N ARG A 76 16.64 -9.99 7.14
CA ARG A 76 15.87 -11.24 7.23
C ARG A 76 16.34 -12.24 6.18
N ASN A 77 16.27 -13.53 6.49
CA ASN A 77 16.45 -14.57 5.49
C ASN A 77 15.18 -14.69 4.66
N VAL A 78 15.33 -14.82 3.34
CA VAL A 78 14.21 -14.94 2.41
C VAL A 78 14.41 -16.10 1.44
N TRP A 79 13.33 -16.82 1.15
CA TRP A 79 13.25 -17.68 -0.01
C TRP A 79 12.85 -16.87 -1.22
N LYS A 80 13.66 -16.95 -2.27
CA LYS A 80 13.27 -16.48 -3.58
C LYS A 80 12.48 -17.59 -4.26
N ILE A 81 11.21 -17.32 -4.53
CA ILE A 81 10.33 -18.23 -5.25
C ILE A 81 9.95 -17.63 -6.59
N LYS A 82 9.69 -18.49 -7.57
CA LYS A 82 9.25 -18.08 -8.90
C LYS A 82 8.09 -18.94 -9.36
N TYR A 83 7.08 -18.31 -9.94
CA TYR A 83 5.97 -18.99 -10.58
C TYR A 83 5.50 -18.22 -11.82
N THR A 84 4.87 -18.93 -12.73
CA THR A 84 4.35 -18.39 -13.98
C THR A 84 2.87 -18.72 -14.10
N GLU A 85 2.06 -17.71 -14.39
CA GLU A 85 0.63 -17.83 -14.65
C GLU A 85 0.31 -17.17 -15.99
N GLY A 86 0.03 -17.96 -17.02
CA GLY A 86 -0.12 -17.46 -18.39
C GLY A 86 1.17 -16.82 -18.91
N SER A 87 1.10 -15.55 -19.35
CA SER A 87 2.27 -14.77 -19.80
C SER A 87 3.04 -14.10 -18.66
N LYS A 88 2.48 -14.13 -17.44
CA LYS A 88 3.00 -13.39 -16.30
C LYS A 88 3.95 -14.27 -15.49
N THR A 89 5.19 -13.82 -15.36
CA THR A 89 6.18 -14.43 -14.46
C THR A 89 6.30 -13.58 -13.21
N THR A 90 6.10 -14.18 -12.04
CA THR A 90 6.24 -13.50 -10.75
C THR A 90 7.37 -14.11 -9.95
N THR A 91 8.29 -13.27 -9.48
CA THR A 91 9.32 -13.63 -8.50
C THR A 91 8.97 -12.97 -7.17
N MET A 92 8.99 -13.73 -6.08
CA MET A 92 8.77 -13.21 -4.73
C MET A 92 9.96 -13.55 -3.83
N TRP A 93 10.27 -12.65 -2.91
CA TRP A 93 11.23 -12.86 -1.84
C TRP A 93 10.45 -12.98 -0.54
N VAL A 94 10.25 -14.21 -0.09
CA VAL A 94 9.38 -14.56 1.03
C VAL A 94 10.21 -14.73 2.29
N ASP A 95 9.90 -13.96 3.33
CA ASP A 95 10.50 -14.10 4.66
C ASP A 95 10.34 -15.54 5.17
N GLU A 96 11.45 -16.17 5.55
CA GLU A 96 11.46 -17.59 5.93
C GLU A 96 10.70 -17.86 7.23
N TYR A 97 10.56 -16.86 8.09
CA TYR A 97 9.97 -17.02 9.42
C TYR A 97 8.46 -16.74 9.40
N TYR A 98 8.06 -15.62 8.81
CA TYR A 98 6.67 -15.17 8.74
C TYR A 98 5.93 -15.66 7.49
N GLY A 99 6.65 -16.14 6.48
CA GLY A 99 6.06 -16.66 5.25
C GLY A 99 5.41 -15.59 4.37
N ILE A 100 5.77 -14.32 4.53
CA ILE A 100 5.22 -13.21 3.74
C ILE A 100 6.25 -12.64 2.76
N PRO A 101 5.82 -12.12 1.59
CA PRO A 101 6.72 -11.50 0.64
C PRO A 101 7.19 -10.12 1.12
N LEU A 102 8.50 -9.89 1.12
CA LEU A 102 9.13 -8.59 1.35
C LEU A 102 9.35 -7.82 0.02
N LYS A 103 9.53 -8.57 -1.08
CA LYS A 103 9.64 -8.03 -2.43
C LYS A 103 8.89 -8.91 -3.42
N ILE A 104 8.29 -8.27 -4.42
CA ILE A 104 7.59 -8.93 -5.51
C ILE A 104 7.99 -8.26 -6.82
N ARG A 105 8.36 -9.07 -7.81
CA ARG A 105 8.64 -8.63 -9.17
C ARG A 105 7.73 -9.35 -10.13
N VAL A 106 6.91 -8.60 -10.84
CA VAL A 106 5.99 -9.09 -11.85
C VAL A 106 6.49 -8.69 -13.22
N ALA A 107 6.84 -9.67 -14.05
CA ALA A 107 7.12 -9.48 -15.47
C ALA A 107 5.92 -9.96 -16.29
N ASP A 108 5.30 -9.07 -17.06
CA ASP A 108 4.17 -9.40 -17.93
C ASP A 108 4.22 -8.57 -19.22
N ALA A 109 4.12 -9.25 -20.37
CA ALA A 109 4.16 -8.63 -21.70
C ALA A 109 5.30 -7.61 -21.92
N GLY A 110 6.46 -7.84 -21.31
CA GLY A 110 7.63 -6.96 -21.39
C GLY A 110 7.65 -5.79 -20.39
N ALA A 111 6.55 -5.54 -19.68
CA ALA A 111 6.53 -4.64 -18.54
C ALA A 111 7.04 -5.34 -17.27
N VAL A 112 7.74 -4.60 -16.42
CA VAL A 112 8.22 -5.08 -15.12
C VAL A 112 7.71 -4.14 -14.03
N ASN A 113 6.94 -4.69 -13.11
CA ASN A 113 6.48 -3.99 -11.91
C ASN A 113 7.17 -4.58 -10.69
N GLU A 114 7.65 -3.73 -9.79
CA GLU A 114 8.23 -4.15 -8.52
C GLU A 114 7.45 -3.54 -7.36
N TYR A 115 7.23 -4.36 -6.33
CA TYR A 115 6.60 -3.97 -5.07
C TYR A 115 7.57 -4.36 -3.96
N ILE A 116 7.90 -3.39 -3.09
CA ILE A 116 8.79 -3.59 -1.95
C ILE A 116 7.99 -3.20 -0.72
N PHE A 117 7.96 -4.08 0.27
CA PHE A 117 7.33 -3.83 1.56
C PHE A 117 8.44 -3.55 2.55
N GLU A 118 8.50 -2.32 3.02
CA GLU A 118 9.50 -1.83 3.98
C GLU A 118 8.84 -1.66 5.34
N ASP A 119 9.65 -1.69 6.40
CA ASP A 119 9.22 -1.44 7.79
C ASP A 119 8.02 -2.29 8.26
N ILE A 120 7.97 -3.56 7.82
CA ILE A 120 6.93 -4.50 8.27
C ILE A 120 7.15 -4.87 9.74
N ALA A 121 6.18 -4.49 10.57
CA ALA A 121 6.07 -4.90 11.96
C ALA A 121 5.06 -6.05 12.12
N PHE A 122 5.35 -6.99 13.02
CA PHE A 122 4.45 -8.11 13.34
C PHE A 122 4.20 -8.13 14.83
N ASN A 123 2.93 -8.18 15.23
CA ASN A 123 2.51 -8.18 16.65
C ASN A 123 2.94 -6.95 17.47
N ASP A 124 3.61 -5.96 16.84
CA ASP A 124 4.10 -4.75 17.47
C ASP A 124 3.26 -3.51 17.10
N VAL A 125 2.25 -3.66 16.24
CA VAL A 125 1.35 -2.57 15.82
C VAL A 125 0.26 -2.40 16.86
N ASP A 126 0.07 -1.17 17.35
CA ASP A 126 -1.03 -0.81 18.22
C ASP A 126 -2.15 -0.07 17.46
N ASP A 127 -3.32 0.09 18.08
CA ASP A 127 -4.45 0.77 17.45
C ASP A 127 -4.11 2.22 17.10
N SER A 128 -3.23 2.87 17.87
CA SER A 128 -2.87 4.27 17.67
C SER A 128 -1.99 4.52 16.44
N ASP A 129 -1.29 3.49 15.95
CA ASP A 129 -0.54 3.51 14.69
C ASP A 129 -1.46 3.60 13.46
N LEU A 130 -2.72 3.19 13.59
CA LEU A 130 -3.69 3.13 12.49
C LEU A 130 -4.73 4.26 12.55
N GLU A 131 -4.74 5.05 13.62
CA GLU A 131 -5.64 6.17 13.80
C GLU A 131 -5.11 7.46 13.13
N HIS A 132 -6.03 8.28 12.64
CA HIS A 132 -5.71 9.62 12.17
C HIS A 132 -5.19 10.48 13.33
N GLN A 133 -4.02 11.10 13.12
CA GLN A 133 -3.39 11.95 14.12
C GLN A 133 -4.02 13.36 14.05
N PHE A 134 -5.07 13.58 14.85
CA PHE A 134 -5.75 14.88 14.92
C PHE A 134 -4.77 16.02 15.25
N ILE A 135 -4.68 16.99 14.34
CA ILE A 135 -3.83 18.16 14.55
C ILE A 135 -4.57 19.17 15.41
N ARG A 136 -4.04 19.46 16.61
CA ARG A 136 -4.52 20.59 17.41
C ARG A 136 -4.03 21.89 16.81
N VAL A 137 -4.91 22.61 16.12
CA VAL A 137 -4.65 23.98 15.70
C VAL A 137 -4.83 24.88 16.93
N THR A 138 -3.74 25.21 17.61
CA THR A 138 -3.73 26.30 18.61
C THR A 138 -3.63 27.63 17.88
N TYR A 139 -4.69 28.44 17.99
CA TYR A 139 -4.75 29.82 17.51
C TYR A 139 -4.00 30.78 18.43
#